data_AF-A0A166W9T9-F1
#
_entry.id   AF-A0A166W9T9-F1
#
_cell.length_a   1.000
_cell.length_b   1.000
_cell.length_c   1.000
_cell.angle_alpha   90.00
_cell.angle_beta   90.00
_cell.angle_gamma   90.00
#
_symmetry.space_group_name_H-M   'P 1'
#
loop_
_entity.id
_entity.type
_entity.pdbx_description
1 polymer ?
#
loop_
_entity_poly.entity_id
_entity_poly.type
_entity_poly.pdbx_seq_one_letter_code
_entity_poly.pdbx_strand_id
1 'polypeptide(L)' 'MVRTKPPATRPKFLLFVQHSFRTQASSVGPRDVAAIEHLLRKGRRQLEGLEEPSVRDCSVSTQMRQWQQAGSKPQTAS' A
#
# COMPACT_ATOMS: atom_id res chain seq x y z
N MET A 1 -1.37 -12.23 -3.26
CA MET A 1 -0.01 -11.88 -2.79
C MET A 1 0.36 -12.20 -1.32
N VAL A 2 0.05 -11.39 -0.29
CA VAL A 2 0.78 -11.38 1.01
C VAL A 2 0.91 -12.75 1.68
N ARG A 3 -0.12 -13.60 1.62
CA ARG A 3 -0.11 -14.96 2.19
C ARG A 3 0.87 -15.90 1.49
N THR A 4 1.26 -15.62 0.26
CA THR A 4 2.27 -16.39 -0.50
C THR A 4 3.71 -16.02 -0.13
N LYS A 5 3.91 -14.94 0.64
CA LYS A 5 5.25 -14.49 1.07
C LYS A 5 5.69 -15.20 2.36
N PRO A 6 7.02 -15.26 2.65
CA PRO A 6 7.53 -15.81 3.90
C PRO A 6 6.90 -15.15 5.13
N PRO A 7 6.49 -15.91 6.17
CA PRO A 7 5.78 -15.37 7.33
C PRO A 7 6.45 -14.14 7.97
N ALA A 8 7.78 -14.15 8.08
CA ALA A 8 8.57 -13.07 8.69
C ALA A 8 8.50 -11.73 7.93
N THR A 9 8.26 -11.75 6.61
CA THR A 9 8.25 -10.55 5.76
C THR A 9 6.84 -10.07 5.43
N ARG A 10 5.80 -10.89 5.67
CA ARG A 10 4.38 -10.53 5.42
C ARG A 10 3.97 -9.17 6.03
N PRO A 11 4.37 -8.82 7.28
CA PRO A 11 4.00 -7.53 7.86
C PRO A 11 4.56 -6.34 7.08
N LYS A 12 5.76 -6.46 6.49
CA LYS A 12 6.37 -5.40 5.68
C LYS A 12 5.59 -5.19 4.38
N PHE A 13 5.23 -6.28 3.69
CA PHE A 13 4.41 -6.20 2.48
C PHE A 13 3.04 -5.58 2.75
N LEU A 14 2.39 -5.98 3.85
CA LEU A 14 1.11 -5.42 4.24
C LEU A 14 1.23 -3.91 4.52
N LEU A 15 2.23 -3.50 5.30
CA LEU A 15 2.49 -2.10 5.61
C LEU A 15 2.78 -1.28 4.34
N PHE A 16 3.65 -1.79 3.47
CA PHE A 16 4.01 -1.11 2.22
C PHE A 16 2.77 -0.84 1.36
N VAL A 17 1.92 -1.86 1.17
CA VAL A 17 0.69 -1.74 0.37
C VAL A 17 -0.29 -0.78 1.03
N GLN A 18 -0.59 -0.95 2.31
CA GLN A 18 -1.54 -0.10 3.03
C GLN A 18 -1.12 1.38 3.01
N HIS A 19 0.14 1.65 3.31
CA HIS A 19 0.69 2.99 3.28
C HIS A 19 0.63 3.57 1.86
N SER A 20 1.11 2.83 0.85
CA SER A 20 1.14 3.31 -0.54
C SER A 20 -0.23 3.69 -1.06
N PHE A 21 -1.25 2.86 -0.83
CA PHE A 21 -2.63 3.18 -1.21
C PHE A 21 -3.17 4.39 -0.46
N ARG A 22 -2.94 4.47 0.86
CA ARG A 22 -3.44 5.59 1.67
C ARG A 22 -2.81 6.92 1.24
N THR A 23 -1.49 6.94 1.02
CA THR A 23 -0.78 8.15 0.58
C THR A 23 -1.24 8.59 -0.80
N GLN A 24 -1.36 7.67 -1.76
CA GLN A 24 -1.80 8.02 -3.11
C GLN A 24 -3.26 8.49 -3.19
N ALA A 25 -4.13 7.94 -2.33
CA ALA A 25 -5.53 8.35 -2.26
C ALA A 25 -5.75 9.67 -1.48
N SER A 26 -4.77 10.15 -0.71
CA SER A 26 -4.94 11.32 0.18
C SER A 26 -5.33 12.61 -0.54
N SER A 27 -4.99 12.74 -1.82
CA SER A 27 -5.30 13.89 -2.66
C SER A 27 -6.45 13.66 -3.64
N VAL A 28 -7.09 12.48 -3.62
CA VAL A 28 -8.16 12.14 -4.56
C VAL A 28 -9.52 12.21 -3.86
N GLY A 29 -10.38 13.09 -4.36
CA GLY A 29 -11.75 13.20 -3.87
C GLY A 29 -12.59 11.96 -4.24
N PRO A 30 -13.58 11.59 -3.43
CA PRO A 30 -14.38 10.37 -3.65
C PRO A 30 -15.24 10.42 -4.92
N ARG A 31 -15.44 11.60 -5.51
CA ARG A 31 -16.21 11.80 -6.75
C ARG A 31 -15.34 11.81 -8.02
N ASP A 32 -14.01 11.83 -7.88
CA ASP A 32 -13.10 11.79 -9.02
C ASP A 32 -12.89 10.34 -9.48
N VAL A 33 -13.91 9.80 -10.15
CA VAL A 33 -13.95 8.40 -10.59
C VAL A 33 -12.76 8.08 -11.51
N ALA A 34 -12.41 8.99 -12.42
CA ALA A 34 -11.30 8.80 -13.35
C ALA A 34 -9.95 8.69 -12.62
N ALA A 35 -9.69 9.53 -11.62
CA ALA A 35 -8.49 9.43 -10.80
C ALA A 35 -8.48 8.14 -9.95
N ILE A 36 -9.62 7.74 -9.38
CA ILE A 36 -9.74 6.49 -8.62
C ILE A 36 -9.40 5.30 -9.53
N GLU A 37 -9.97 5.22 -10.74
CA GLU A 37 -9.65 4.16 -11.70
C GLU A 37 -8.18 4.15 -12.11
N HIS A 38 -7.57 5.33 -12.28
CA HIS A 38 -6.15 5.44 -12.55
C HIS A 38 -5.32 4.85 -11.39
N LEU A 39 -5.64 5.20 -10.15
CA LEU A 39 -4.97 4.67 -8.96
C LEU A 39 -5.15 3.16 -8.81
N LEU A 40 -6.35 2.62 -9.08
CA LEU A 40 -6.60 1.18 -9.05
C LEU A 40 -5.75 0.44 -10.10
N ARG A 41 -5.66 0.98 -11.33
CA ARG A 41 -4.80 0.42 -12.38
C ARG A 41 -3.32 0.47 -12.01
N LYS A 42 -2.89 1.59 -11.42
CA LYS A 42 -1.51 1.76 -10.93
C LYS A 42 -1.19 0.78 -9.80
N GLY A 43 -2.10 0.64 -8.83
CA GLY A 43 -1.96 -0.28 -7.70
C GLY A 43 -1.89 -1.74 -8.16
N ARG A 44 -2.69 -2.14 -9.16
CA ARG A 44 -2.61 -3.49 -9.75
C ARG A 44 -1.22 -3.79 -10.32
N ARG A 45 -0.66 -2.86 -11.12
CA ARG A 45 0.71 -3.01 -11.65
C ARG A 45 1.77 -3.10 -10.55
N GLN A 46 1.60 -2.36 -9.46
CA GLN A 46 2.51 -2.48 -8.31
C GLN A 46 2.41 -3.85 -7.63
N LEU A 47 1.20 -4.42 -7.52
CA LEU A 47 1.00 -5.75 -6.95
C LEU A 47 1.58 -6.86 -7.83
N GLU A 48 1.49 -6.76 -9.16
CA GLU A 48 2.07 -7.74 -10.09
C GLU A 48 3.57 -7.96 -9.80
N GLY A 49 4.35 -6.89 -9.68
CA GLY A 49 5.78 -7.01 -9.35
C GLY A 49 6.04 -7.54 -7.94
N LEU A 50 5.18 -7.21 -6.97
CA LEU A 50 5.28 -7.77 -5.63
C LEU A 50 4.81 -9.22 -5.56
N GLU A 51 4.02 -9.72 -6.51
CA GLU A 51 3.52 -11.10 -6.54
C GLU A 51 4.56 -12.10 -7.03
N GLU A 52 5.55 -11.64 -7.79
CA GLU A 52 6.64 -12.46 -8.31
C GLU A 52 7.24 -13.40 -7.24
N PRO A 53 7.39 -14.72 -7.52
CA PRO A 53 7.89 -15.69 -6.55
C PRO A 53 9.32 -15.40 -6.07
N SER A 54 10.12 -14.74 -6.90
CA SER A 54 11.49 -14.29 -6.56
C SER A 54 11.50 -13.17 -5.53
N VAL A 55 10.43 -12.38 -5.42
CA VAL A 55 10.29 -11.28 -4.46
C VAL A 55 9.84 -11.82 -3.11
N ARG A 56 10.79 -11.99 -2.20
CA ARG A 56 10.56 -12.60 -0.87
C ARG A 56 10.54 -11.60 0.28
N ASP A 57 11.03 -10.39 0.07
CA ASP A 57 11.05 -9.30 1.06
C ASP A 57 10.84 -7.94 0.37
N CYS A 58 10.47 -6.93 1.14
CA CYS A 58 10.43 -5.54 0.71
C CYS A 58 10.98 -4.61 1.80
N SER A 59 11.50 -3.46 1.38
CA SER A 59 11.89 -2.41 2.33
C SER A 59 10.67 -1.61 2.76
N VAL A 60 10.64 -1.26 4.04
CA VAL A 60 9.68 -0.30 4.60
C VAL A 60 10.47 0.82 5.25
N SER A 61 10.13 2.06 4.92
CA SER A 61 10.82 3.23 5.45
C SER A 61 10.48 3.45 6.92
N THR A 62 11.30 4.25 7.60
CA THR A 62 11.03 4.70 8.98
C THR A 62 9.68 5.41 9.06
N GLN A 63 9.36 6.25 8.07
CA GLN A 63 8.07 6.94 7.96
C GLN A 63 6.88 5.95 7.91
N MET A 64 6.99 4.88 7.13
CA MET A 64 5.93 3.86 7.07
C MET A 64 5.73 3.19 8.43
N ARG A 65 6.82 2.87 9.15
CA ARG A 65 6.74 2.27 10.49
C ARG A 65 6.11 3.22 11.50
N GLN A 66 6.47 4.51 11.45
CA GLN A 66 5.87 5.54 12.29
C GLN A 66 4.38 5.69 12.00
N TRP A 67 3.97 5.67 10.73
CA TRP A 67 2.56 5.71 10.32
C TRP A 67 1.77 4.52 10.88
N GLN A 68 2.35 3.32 10.90
CA GLN A 68 1.74 2.14 11.51
C GLN A 68 1.56 2.30 13.03
N GLN A 69 2.56 2.84 13.72
CA GLN A 69 2.56 3.04 15.17
C GLN A 69 1.59 4.15 15.61
N ALA A 70 1.44 5.20 14.80
CA ALA A 70 0.50 6.30 15.07
C ALA A 70 -0.98 5.89 14.99
N GLY A 71 -1.25 4.64 14.58
CA GLY A 71 -2.57 4.15 14.26
C GLY A 71 -2.99 4.69 12.90
N SER A 72 -3.25 3.81 11.94
CA SER A 72 -3.80 4.15 10.62
C SER A 72 -5.25 4.66 10.75
N LYS A 73 -5.48 5.75 11.48
CA LYS A 73 -6.77 6.44 11.49
C LYS A 73 -6.98 7.02 10.10
N PRO A 74 -8.17 6.82 9.51
CA PRO A 74 -8.46 7.40 8.22
C PRO A 74 -8.41 8.93 8.34
N GLN A 75 -7.43 9.55 7.69
CA GLN A 75 -7.42 10.98 7.41
C GLN A 75 -8.70 11.28 6.60
N THR A 76 -9.72 11.81 7.27
CA THR A 76 -10.97 12.29 6.67
C THR A 76 -10.62 13.48 5.80
N ALA A 77 -10.92 13.39 4.50
CA ALA A 77 -10.90 14.53 3.61
C ALA A 77 -11.84 15.62 4.17
N SER A 78 -11.29 16.80 4.43
CA SER A 78 -12.04 18.03 4.73
C SER A 78 -12.67 18.60 3.48
#